data_AF-A0A357FUI3-F1
#
_entry.id   AF-A0A357FUI3-F1
#
_cell.length_a   1.000
_cell.length_b   1.000
_cell.length_c   1.000
_cell.angle_alpha   90.00
_cell.angle_beta   90.00
_cell.angle_gamma   90.00
#
_symmetry.space_group_name_H-M   'P 1'
#
loop_
_entity.id
_entity.type
_entity.pdbx_description
1 polymer ?
#
loop_
_entity_poly.entity_id
_entity_poly.type
_entity_poly.pdbx_seq_one_letter_code
_entity_poly.pdbx_strand_id
1 'polypeptide(L)'
;LVTVYTPNAQNHDENKRPKRLDYRTQEWDVDFLAHCQALELQKPVIFCGDLNVAHQEIDLTNPTSNKKNAGFTVEERARFDAILEAGFVDSFRQLYPDATERYSWWSYRAGARSRNIGWRLDYFCVSATLSSQIQDAQILDHVEGSDHCPVALILR
;
A
#
# COMPACT_ATOMS: atom_id res chain seq x y z
N LEU A 1 11.36 -3.53 -12.38
CA LEU A 1 10.12 -3.98 -11.73
C LEU A 1 10.50 -4.90 -10.58
N VAL A 2 10.03 -4.58 -9.38
CA VAL A 2 10.13 -5.42 -8.19
C VAL A 2 8.70 -5.74 -7.77
N THR A 3 8.39 -7.01 -7.54
CA THR A 3 7.12 -7.37 -6.89
C THR A 3 7.40 -7.67 -5.42
N VAL A 4 6.51 -7.26 -4.53
CA VAL A 4 6.69 -7.43 -3.10
C VAL A 4 5.37 -7.87 -2.46
N TYR A 5 5.48 -8.77 -1.49
CA TYR A 5 4.43 -9.06 -0.53
C TYR A 5 4.99 -8.73 0.85
N THR A 6 4.64 -7.55 1.34
CA THR A 6 5.21 -7.00 2.58
C THR A 6 4.62 -7.76 3.77
N PRO A 7 5.44 -8.18 4.76
CA PRO A 7 4.95 -8.92 5.91
C PRO A 7 3.89 -8.13 6.68
N ASN A 8 2.75 -8.76 6.91
CA ASN A 8 1.74 -8.22 7.79
C ASN A 8 2.25 -8.13 9.24
N ALA A 9 1.97 -7.02 9.94
CA ALA A 9 2.40 -6.80 11.33
C ALA A 9 1.69 -7.71 12.37
N GLN A 10 0.66 -8.45 11.95
CA GLN A 10 -0.06 -9.48 12.70
C GLN A 10 -0.74 -8.97 13.98
N ASN A 11 -2.05 -8.72 13.90
CA ASN A 11 -2.87 -8.45 15.08
C ASN A 11 -2.91 -9.68 16.01
N HIS A 12 -2.79 -9.42 17.31
CA HIS A 12 -2.94 -10.43 18.36
C HIS A 12 -4.25 -10.32 19.12
N ASP A 13 -4.67 -9.09 19.34
CA ASP A 13 -5.93 -8.70 19.96
C ASP A 13 -6.32 -7.37 19.33
N GLU A 14 -7.61 -7.11 19.20
CA GLU A 14 -8.08 -5.88 18.57
C GLU A 14 -7.62 -4.67 19.40
N ASN A 15 -7.20 -3.60 18.72
CA ASN A 15 -6.72 -2.37 19.35
C ASN A 15 -5.47 -2.50 20.24
N LYS A 16 -4.73 -3.62 20.16
CA LYS A 16 -3.40 -3.77 20.77
C LYS A 16 -2.30 -3.68 19.71
N ARG A 17 -1.10 -3.33 20.16
CA ARG A 17 0.10 -3.29 19.30
C ARG A 17 0.25 -4.62 18.55
N PRO A 18 0.40 -4.62 17.21
CA PRO A 18 0.62 -5.84 16.44
C PRO A 18 1.92 -6.56 16.83
N LYS A 19 1.93 -7.90 16.75
CA LYS A 19 3.04 -8.75 17.20
C LYS A 19 4.37 -8.42 16.54
N ARG A 20 4.31 -8.30 15.21
CA ARG A 20 5.46 -8.24 14.31
C ARG A 20 5.71 -6.81 13.86
N LEU A 21 5.14 -5.82 14.55
CA LEU A 21 5.25 -4.42 14.14
C LEU A 21 6.70 -3.94 14.11
N ASP A 22 7.54 -4.40 15.05
CA ASP A 22 8.96 -4.03 15.08
C ASP A 22 9.71 -4.65 13.89
N TYR A 23 9.55 -5.96 13.66
CA TYR A 23 10.11 -6.61 12.48
C TYR A 23 9.65 -5.94 11.17
N ARG A 24 8.36 -5.60 11.07
CA ARG A 24 7.79 -4.93 9.92
C ARG A 24 8.45 -3.56 9.70
N THR A 25 8.47 -2.70 10.72
CA THR A 25 8.79 -1.27 10.52
C THR A 25 10.25 -0.90 10.77
N GLN A 26 10.97 -1.66 11.61
CA GLN A 26 12.36 -1.36 11.98
C GLN A 26 13.38 -2.20 11.20
N GLU A 27 12.96 -3.35 10.65
CA GLU A 27 13.83 -4.23 9.87
C GLU A 27 13.36 -4.27 8.41
N TRP A 28 12.22 -4.90 8.13
CA TRP A 28 11.79 -5.18 6.75
C TRP A 28 11.58 -3.92 5.91
N ASP A 29 10.81 -2.94 6.41
CA ASP A 29 10.54 -1.71 5.66
C ASP A 29 11.81 -0.85 5.49
N VAL A 30 12.80 -0.98 6.38
CA VAL A 30 14.11 -0.31 6.27
C VAL A 30 14.94 -0.96 5.17
N ASP A 31 15.07 -2.28 5.22
CA ASP A 31 15.87 -3.05 4.27
C ASP A 31 15.26 -2.98 2.86
N PHE A 32 13.94 -3.04 2.75
CA PHE A 32 13.25 -2.98 1.45
C PHE A 32 13.43 -1.61 0.77
N LEU A 33 13.31 -0.51 1.52
CA LEU A 33 13.53 0.82 0.97
C LEU A 33 14.99 1.00 0.54
N ALA A 34 15.95 0.60 1.38
CA ALA A 34 17.37 0.64 1.05
C ALA A 34 17.70 -0.19 -0.19
N HIS A 35 17.07 -1.37 -0.33
CA HIS A 35 17.18 -2.20 -1.52
C HIS A 35 16.67 -1.48 -2.77
N CYS A 36 15.49 -0.85 -2.71
CA CYS A 36 14.93 -0.10 -3.83
C CYS A 36 15.79 1.10 -4.23
N GLN A 37 16.34 1.85 -3.26
CA GLN A 37 17.26 2.96 -3.51
C GLN A 37 18.57 2.47 -4.15
N ALA A 38 19.11 1.34 -3.71
CA ALA A 38 20.31 0.76 -4.31
C ALA A 38 20.08 0.34 -5.78
N LEU A 39 18.88 -0.16 -6.11
CA LEU A 39 18.50 -0.44 -7.49
C LEU A 39 18.36 0.85 -8.32
N GLU A 40 17.84 1.92 -7.72
CA GLU A 40 17.65 3.22 -8.39
C GLU A 40 18.97 3.87 -8.85
N LEU A 41 20.08 3.55 -8.19
CA LEU A 41 21.43 3.96 -8.62
C LEU A 41 21.81 3.44 -10.01
N GLN A 42 21.17 2.37 -10.49
CA GLN A 42 21.44 1.79 -11.80
C GLN A 42 20.38 2.17 -12.84
N LYS A 43 19.10 2.16 -12.45
CA LYS A 43 17.97 2.50 -13.32
C LYS A 43 16.72 2.82 -12.50
N PRO A 44 15.76 3.59 -13.04
CA PRO A 44 14.50 3.85 -12.37
C PRO A 44 13.77 2.56 -11.95
N VAL A 45 13.15 2.60 -10.77
CA VAL A 45 12.49 1.46 -10.15
C VAL A 45 10.98 1.67 -10.20
N ILE A 46 10.28 0.57 -10.45
CA ILE A 46 8.85 0.42 -10.19
C ILE A 46 8.77 -0.76 -9.25
N PHE A 47 8.12 -0.60 -8.10
CA PHE A 47 7.74 -1.71 -7.27
C PHE A 47 6.24 -1.79 -7.06
N CYS A 48 5.72 -3.01 -6.99
CA CYS A 48 4.30 -3.26 -6.90
C CYS A 48 3.95 -4.46 -6.03
N GLY A 49 2.69 -4.52 -5.60
CA GLY A 49 2.12 -5.63 -4.84
C GLY A 49 1.45 -5.16 -3.57
N ASP A 50 1.13 -6.13 -2.70
CA ASP A 50 0.51 -5.89 -1.40
C ASP A 50 1.57 -5.40 -0.40
N LEU A 51 1.49 -4.11 -0.08
CA LEU A 51 2.37 -3.45 0.89
C LEU A 51 1.84 -3.57 2.32
N ASN A 52 0.69 -4.19 2.55
CA ASN A 52 0.08 -4.37 3.87
C ASN A 52 0.05 -3.07 4.68
N VAL A 53 -0.28 -1.95 4.04
CA VAL A 53 -0.50 -0.64 4.68
C VAL A 53 -1.49 0.18 3.87
N ALA A 54 -2.44 0.82 4.54
CA ALA A 54 -3.23 1.93 4.00
C ALA A 54 -2.55 3.24 4.46
N HIS A 55 -2.12 4.09 3.53
CA HIS A 55 -1.27 5.24 3.86
C HIS A 55 -2.05 6.36 4.58
N GLN A 56 -3.17 6.77 4.00
CA GLN A 56 -3.98 7.90 4.48
C GLN A 56 -5.35 7.45 4.99
N GLU A 57 -6.05 8.32 5.73
CA GLU A 57 -7.41 8.01 6.21
C GLU A 57 -8.42 7.77 5.06
N ILE A 58 -8.16 8.31 3.87
CA ILE A 58 -8.95 8.05 2.64
C ILE A 58 -8.69 6.66 2.02
N ASP A 59 -7.65 5.95 2.47
CA ASP A 59 -7.25 4.65 1.95
C ASP A 59 -7.93 3.47 2.65
N LEU A 60 -8.85 3.71 3.59
CA LEU A 60 -9.65 2.67 4.23
C LEU A 60 -11.00 3.22 4.74
N THR A 61 -12.00 2.34 4.88
CA THR A 61 -13.35 2.76 5.27
C THR A 61 -13.44 3.25 6.73
N ASN A 62 -12.68 2.65 7.65
CA ASN A 62 -12.81 2.91 9.09
C ASN A 62 -11.47 3.32 9.74
N PRO A 63 -10.90 4.49 9.41
CA PRO A 63 -9.58 4.91 9.90
C PRO A 63 -9.50 4.99 11.43
N THR A 64 -10.51 5.59 12.07
CA THR A 64 -10.51 5.83 13.52
C THR A 64 -10.41 4.55 14.35
N SER A 65 -11.11 3.48 13.96
CA SER A 65 -11.09 2.21 14.68
C SER A 65 -9.87 1.34 14.35
N ASN A 66 -9.07 1.71 13.34
CA ASN A 66 -7.96 0.89 12.85
C ASN A 66 -6.57 1.46 13.15
N LYS A 67 -6.46 2.63 13.81
CA LYS A 67 -5.18 3.29 14.14
C LYS A 67 -4.18 2.44 14.92
N LYS A 68 -4.63 1.35 15.55
CA LYS A 68 -3.81 0.41 16.32
C LYS A 68 -3.72 -0.99 15.69
N ASN A 69 -4.39 -1.21 14.57
CA ASN A 69 -4.44 -2.49 13.89
C ASN A 69 -3.38 -2.53 12.77
N ALA A 70 -2.82 -3.71 12.52
CA ALA A 70 -1.93 -3.98 11.41
C ALA A 70 -2.55 -3.50 10.08
N GLY A 71 -1.74 -2.83 9.27
CA GLY A 71 -2.13 -2.15 8.05
C GLY A 71 -2.47 -0.66 8.22
N PHE A 72 -2.62 -0.13 9.44
CA PHE A 72 -2.92 1.29 9.67
C PHE A 72 -2.31 1.87 10.94
N THR A 73 -1.27 1.24 11.49
CA THR A 73 -0.56 1.85 12.62
C THR A 73 0.18 3.12 12.19
N VAL A 74 0.46 3.99 13.15
CA VAL A 74 1.25 5.21 12.90
C VAL A 74 2.62 4.84 12.33
N GLU A 75 3.22 3.77 12.84
CA GLU A 75 4.54 3.29 12.41
C GLU A 75 4.52 2.76 10.97
N GLU A 76 3.54 1.93 10.59
CA GLU A 76 3.43 1.44 9.20
C GLU A 76 3.23 2.60 8.21
N ARG A 77 2.39 3.58 8.57
CA ARG A 77 2.13 4.77 7.75
C ARG A 77 3.37 5.65 7.63
N ALA A 78 4.12 5.85 8.72
CA ALA A 78 5.38 6.58 8.69
C ALA A 78 6.45 5.90 7.81
N ARG A 79 6.44 4.57 7.71
CA ARG A 79 7.30 3.85 6.75
C ARG A 79 6.88 4.08 5.30
N PHE A 80 5.58 4.25 5.04
CA PHE A 80 5.11 4.66 3.71
C PHE A 80 5.46 6.14 3.43
N ASP A 81 5.38 7.03 4.42
CA ASP A 81 5.88 8.41 4.28
C ASP A 81 7.37 8.41 3.87
N ALA A 82 8.20 7.58 4.50
CA ALA A 82 9.62 7.45 4.16
C ALA A 82 9.86 6.97 2.72
N ILE A 83 8.98 6.13 2.16
CA ILE A 83 9.01 5.75 0.73
C ILE A 83 8.82 6.98 -0.15
N LEU A 84 7.82 7.82 0.16
CA LEU A 84 7.51 9.01 -0.63
C LEU A 84 8.62 10.07 -0.51
N GLU A 85 9.14 10.28 0.70
CA GLU A 85 10.26 11.19 0.98
C GLU A 85 11.55 10.76 0.27
N ALA A 86 11.75 9.46 0.07
CA ALA A 86 12.87 8.92 -0.68
C ALA A 86 12.78 9.15 -2.21
N GLY A 87 11.69 9.75 -2.71
CA GLY A 87 11.52 10.10 -4.13
C GLY A 87 10.71 9.07 -4.94
N PHE A 88 10.08 8.11 -4.28
CA PHE A 88 9.07 7.26 -4.93
C PHE A 88 7.71 7.95 -4.93
N VAL A 89 6.90 7.63 -5.94
CA VAL A 89 5.58 8.21 -6.14
C VAL A 89 4.53 7.11 -6.12
N ASP A 90 3.52 7.25 -5.26
CA ASP A 90 2.28 6.46 -5.33
C ASP A 90 1.53 6.84 -6.61
N SER A 91 1.59 5.96 -7.61
CA SER A 91 1.02 6.20 -8.94
C SER A 91 -0.49 6.46 -8.91
N PHE A 92 -1.22 5.79 -8.02
CA PHE A 92 -2.67 5.97 -7.90
C PHE A 92 -2.98 7.35 -7.33
N ARG A 93 -2.30 7.75 -6.25
CA ARG A 93 -2.52 9.05 -5.62
C ARG A 93 -1.98 10.22 -6.44
N GLN A 94 -0.99 10.01 -7.30
CA GLN A 94 -0.55 11.03 -8.26
C GLN A 94 -1.67 11.43 -9.23
N LEU A 95 -2.46 10.46 -9.71
CA LEU A 95 -3.55 10.70 -10.65
C LEU A 95 -4.89 11.00 -9.97
N TYR A 96 -5.13 10.39 -8.82
CA TYR A 96 -6.40 10.43 -8.09
C TYR A 96 -6.18 10.83 -6.61
N PRO A 97 -5.64 12.04 -6.33
CA PRO A 97 -5.24 12.43 -4.98
C PRO A 97 -6.40 12.39 -3.99
N ASP A 98 -7.58 12.85 -4.41
CA ASP A 98 -8.75 12.99 -3.53
C ASP A 98 -9.78 11.85 -3.68
N ALA A 99 -9.49 10.83 -4.50
CA ALA A 99 -10.44 9.74 -4.72
C ALA A 99 -10.67 8.92 -3.44
N THR A 100 -11.91 8.91 -2.95
CA THR A 100 -12.34 8.11 -1.81
C THR A 100 -12.97 6.80 -2.26
N GLU A 101 -13.11 5.84 -1.34
CA GLU A 101 -13.84 4.57 -1.59
C GLU A 101 -13.22 3.69 -2.70
N ARG A 102 -11.93 3.88 -2.99
CA ARG A 102 -11.14 3.10 -3.94
C ARG A 102 -10.19 2.18 -3.18
N TYR A 103 -10.58 0.90 -3.07
CA TYR A 103 -9.91 -0.10 -2.24
C TYR A 103 -9.44 -1.28 -3.08
N SER A 104 -8.39 -1.96 -2.62
CA SER A 104 -7.85 -3.15 -3.28
C SER A 104 -8.06 -4.42 -2.47
N TRP A 105 -8.46 -4.32 -1.20
CA TRP A 105 -8.71 -5.43 -0.29
C TRP A 105 -10.00 -5.26 0.50
N TRP A 106 -10.73 -6.36 0.69
CA TRP A 106 -11.91 -6.43 1.56
C TRP A 106 -11.94 -7.75 2.31
N SER A 107 -12.30 -7.71 3.60
CA SER A 107 -12.52 -8.94 4.36
C SER A 107 -13.60 -9.81 3.72
N TYR A 108 -13.38 -11.13 3.66
CA TYR A 108 -14.45 -12.07 3.30
C TYR A 108 -15.62 -12.09 4.29
N ARG A 109 -15.45 -11.53 5.49
CA ARG A 109 -16.49 -11.53 6.53
C ARG A 109 -17.58 -10.50 6.25
N ALA A 110 -18.80 -10.84 6.63
CA ALA A 110 -19.95 -9.92 6.67
C ALA A 110 -20.24 -9.18 5.34
N GLY A 111 -19.88 -9.75 4.19
CA GLY A 111 -20.08 -9.10 2.90
C GLY A 111 -19.37 -7.74 2.79
N ALA A 112 -18.15 -7.62 3.32
CA ALA A 112 -17.42 -6.35 3.31
C ALA A 112 -17.24 -5.81 1.89
N ARG A 113 -16.89 -6.67 0.92
CA ARG A 113 -16.72 -6.30 -0.49
C ARG A 113 -18.00 -5.71 -1.10
N SER A 114 -19.15 -6.36 -0.90
CA SER A 114 -20.43 -5.85 -1.43
C SER A 114 -20.89 -4.54 -0.79
N ARG A 115 -20.40 -4.22 0.41
CA ARG A 115 -20.67 -2.96 1.12
C ARG A 115 -19.54 -1.93 0.95
N ASN A 116 -18.55 -2.25 0.12
CA ASN A 116 -17.31 -1.50 -0.06
C ASN A 116 -16.60 -1.11 1.26
N ILE A 117 -16.59 -2.01 2.24
CA ILE A 117 -15.85 -1.83 3.50
C ILE A 117 -14.44 -2.39 3.28
N GLY A 118 -13.54 -1.56 2.79
CA GLY A 118 -12.25 -1.99 2.24
C GLY A 118 -11.07 -1.12 2.64
N TRP A 119 -9.91 -1.53 2.13
CA TRP A 119 -8.60 -0.94 2.33
C TRP A 119 -7.85 -0.92 1.00
N ARG A 120 -7.06 0.12 0.75
CA ARG A 120 -6.09 0.16 -0.34
C ARG A 120 -4.75 -0.30 0.21
N LEU A 121 -4.40 -1.56 -0.07
CA LEU A 121 -3.17 -2.21 0.41
C LEU A 121 -2.20 -2.54 -0.73
N ASP A 122 -2.68 -2.50 -1.97
CA ASP A 122 -1.94 -2.85 -3.17
C ASP A 122 -1.53 -1.60 -3.94
N TYR A 123 -0.26 -1.52 -4.31
CA TYR A 123 0.34 -0.30 -4.86
C TYR A 123 1.15 -0.57 -6.10
N PHE A 124 1.30 0.49 -6.89
CA PHE A 124 2.44 0.71 -7.76
C PHE A 124 3.14 1.99 -7.29
N CYS A 125 4.36 1.86 -6.77
CA CYS A 125 5.23 2.97 -6.45
C CYS A 125 6.34 3.08 -7.49
N VAL A 126 6.54 4.28 -8.02
CA VAL A 126 7.46 4.52 -9.15
C VAL A 126 8.51 5.56 -8.79
N SER A 127 9.74 5.39 -9.27
CA SER A 127 10.76 6.44 -9.22
C SER A 127 10.20 7.74 -9.82
N ALA A 128 10.48 8.89 -9.18
CA ALA A 128 9.99 10.19 -9.64
C ALA A 128 10.35 10.50 -11.11
N THR A 129 11.46 9.99 -11.62
CA THR A 129 11.88 10.14 -13.03
C THR A 129 10.91 9.48 -14.03
N LEU A 130 10.09 8.52 -13.60
CA LEU A 130 9.04 7.87 -14.39
C LEU A 130 7.66 8.51 -14.18
N SER A 131 7.50 9.45 -13.25
CA SER A 131 6.19 10.00 -12.86
C SER A 131 5.42 10.65 -14.02
N SER A 132 6.13 11.29 -14.96
CA SER A 132 5.53 11.90 -16.17
C SER A 132 5.12 10.88 -17.24
N GLN A 133 5.58 9.63 -17.11
CA GLN A 133 5.22 8.54 -18.01
C GLN A 133 3.97 7.79 -17.53
N ILE A 134 3.49 8.05 -16.31
CA ILE A 134 2.26 7.47 -15.79
C ILE A 134 1.08 7.97 -16.63
N GLN A 135 0.49 7.06 -17.39
CA GLN A 135 -0.70 7.33 -18.19
C GLN A 135 -1.98 7.04 -17.39
N ASP A 136 -2.01 5.94 -16.64
CA ASP A 136 -3.14 5.59 -15.78
C ASP A 136 -2.71 4.62 -14.67
N ALA A 137 -3.46 4.61 -13.57
CA ALA A 137 -3.27 3.75 -12.41
C ALA A 137 -4.64 3.29 -11.91
N GLN A 138 -4.93 2.00 -12.07
CA GLN A 138 -6.27 1.45 -11.90
C GLN A 138 -6.36 0.48 -10.74
N ILE A 139 -7.53 0.45 -10.12
CA ILE A 139 -7.94 -0.56 -9.14
C ILE A 139 -9.12 -1.30 -9.77
N LEU A 140 -8.96 -2.58 -10.07
CA LEU A 140 -9.90 -3.41 -10.84
C LEU A 140 -10.85 -4.17 -9.90
N ASP A 141 -11.59 -3.43 -9.09
CA ASP A 141 -12.50 -3.91 -8.03
C ASP A 141 -13.62 -4.85 -8.51
N HIS A 142 -13.97 -4.81 -9.79
CA HIS A 142 -14.88 -5.75 -10.45
C HIS A 142 -14.30 -7.16 -10.66
N VAL A 143 -12.98 -7.35 -10.57
CA VAL A 143 -12.34 -8.66 -10.74
C VAL A 143 -12.33 -9.43 -9.43
N GLU A 144 -13.12 -10.49 -9.38
CA GLU A 144 -13.27 -11.35 -8.20
C GLU A 144 -12.33 -12.58 -8.23
N GLY A 145 -12.23 -13.29 -7.11
CA GLY A 145 -11.44 -14.54 -6.97
C GLY A 145 -10.45 -14.53 -5.80
N SER A 146 -10.15 -13.35 -5.25
CA SER A 146 -9.36 -13.12 -4.04
C SER A 146 -10.08 -12.11 -3.13
N ASP A 147 -9.66 -12.00 -1.87
CA ASP A 147 -10.02 -10.90 -0.98
C ASP A 147 -9.38 -9.58 -1.43
N HIS A 148 -8.32 -9.68 -2.24
CA HIS A 148 -7.79 -8.58 -3.04
C HIS A 148 -8.41 -8.52 -4.45
N CYS A 149 -8.37 -7.34 -5.07
CA CYS A 149 -8.52 -7.18 -6.51
C CYS A 149 -7.20 -6.73 -7.16
N PRO A 150 -6.97 -6.98 -8.45
CA PRO A 150 -5.77 -6.51 -9.14
C PRO A 150 -5.70 -4.97 -9.17
N VAL A 151 -4.47 -4.46 -9.11
CA VAL A 151 -4.12 -3.09 -9.45
C VAL A 151 -3.29 -3.07 -10.73
N ALA A 152 -3.42 -2.01 -11.53
CA ALA A 152 -2.73 -1.91 -12.82
C ALA A 152 -2.07 -0.53 -12.99
N LEU A 153 -0.94 -0.51 -13.69
CA LEU A 153 -0.20 0.70 -14.06
C LEU A 153 0.03 0.68 -15.56
N ILE A 154 -0.30 1.78 -16.24
CA ILE A 154 -0.02 2.00 -17.65
C ILE A 154 1.03 3.11 -17.78
N LEU A 155 2.16 2.79 -18.43
CA LEU A 155 3.21 3.74 -18.77
C LEU A 155 3.25 3.96 -20.29
N ARG A 156 3.70 5.16 -20.70
CA ARG A 156 3.96 5.51 -22.11
C ARG A 156 5.27 4.92 -22.64
#